data_AF-A0A538P8R1-F1
#
_entry.id   AF-A0A538P8R1-F1
#
_cell.length_a   1.000
_cell.length_b   1.000
_cell.length_c   1.000
_cell.angle_alpha   90.00
_cell.angle_beta   90.00
_cell.angle_gamma   90.00
#
_symmetry.space_group_name_H-M   'P 1'
#
loop_
_entity.id
_entity.type
_entity.pdbx_description
1 polymer ?
#
loop_
_entity_poly.entity_id
_entity_poly.type
_entity_poly.pdbx_seq_one_letter_code
_entity_poly.pdbx_strand_id
1 'polypeptide(L)'
;MKTSALTPWLAAFLAGELALASAARALERLEPAEGCYLGVSLGPGDTSDRFSARLGLRPAVHAEFFEFPLTAGSRSNLMKFLDQVRPTKSIALITLEPYAGLSNVTEEASLDFARLCQNQETQGIGGILVRFAHEMNGNWNPWGQQPILYKEKFRLVAQHIHANTTRTAMLWGPSYG
;
A
#
# COMPACT_ATOMS: atom_id res chain seq x y z
N MET A 1 -57.66 49.35 -38.22
CA MET A 1 -58.36 48.05 -38.28
C MET A 1 -57.46 47.04 -38.98
N LYS A 2 -56.86 46.12 -38.21
CA LYS A 2 -56.39 44.75 -38.52
C LYS A 2 -55.21 44.38 -37.61
N THR A 3 -55.47 43.37 -36.80
CA THR A 3 -54.64 42.66 -35.82
C THR A 3 -53.75 41.59 -36.48
N SER A 4 -52.60 41.27 -35.88
CA SER A 4 -51.88 39.97 -35.92
C SER A 4 -50.58 40.11 -35.09
N ALA A 5 -50.46 39.59 -33.86
CA ALA A 5 -50.23 38.22 -33.38
C ALA A 5 -48.73 37.87 -33.11
N LEU A 6 -48.39 37.82 -31.81
CA LEU A 6 -47.54 36.89 -31.05
C LEU A 6 -46.34 36.17 -31.71
N THR A 7 -45.13 36.30 -31.13
CA THR A 7 -44.45 35.22 -30.35
C THR A 7 -43.21 35.74 -29.60
N PRO A 8 -43.01 35.44 -28.31
CA PRO A 8 -41.78 35.76 -27.57
C PRO A 8 -40.77 34.60 -27.71
N TRP A 9 -39.55 34.90 -28.15
CA TRP A 9 -38.47 33.92 -28.08
C TRP A 9 -37.87 33.95 -26.67
N LEU A 10 -37.99 32.80 -26.02
CA LEU A 10 -37.28 32.39 -24.80
C LEU A 10 -35.78 32.69 -24.90
N ALA A 11 -35.23 33.27 -23.85
CA ALA A 11 -33.87 32.94 -23.42
C ALA A 11 -33.83 32.99 -21.88
N ALA A 12 -34.33 31.91 -21.28
CA ALA A 12 -34.04 31.58 -19.89
C ALA A 12 -32.57 31.17 -19.81
N PHE A 13 -31.70 32.07 -19.32
CA PHE A 13 -30.36 31.70 -18.89
C PHE A 13 -30.47 31.01 -17.52
N LEU A 14 -30.74 29.71 -17.53
CA LEU A 14 -30.61 28.85 -16.35
C LEU A 14 -29.21 28.24 -16.31
N ALA A 15 -28.51 28.55 -15.22
CA ALA A 15 -27.62 27.68 -14.46
C ALA A 15 -26.70 26.73 -15.25
N GLY A 16 -25.43 27.13 -15.35
CA GLY A 16 -24.35 26.28 -15.83
C GLY A 16 -23.05 26.49 -15.04
N GLU A 17 -23.12 26.82 -13.74
CA GLU A 17 -21.98 26.56 -12.87
C GLU A 17 -21.94 25.05 -12.62
N LEU A 18 -21.27 24.33 -13.52
CA LEU A 18 -20.74 23.02 -13.18
C LEU A 18 -19.76 23.23 -12.02
N ALA A 19 -20.24 23.03 -10.80
CA ALA A 19 -19.38 22.69 -9.69
C ALA A 19 -18.63 21.42 -10.09
N LEU A 20 -17.37 21.57 -10.53
CA LEU A 20 -16.36 20.52 -10.47
C LEU A 20 -16.04 20.28 -9.00
N ALA A 21 -17.04 19.85 -8.23
CA ALA A 21 -16.78 19.20 -6.97
C ALA A 21 -16.06 17.91 -7.32
N SER A 22 -14.75 17.86 -7.06
CA SER A 22 -14.02 16.59 -7.00
C SER A 22 -14.86 15.67 -6.12
N ALA A 23 -15.42 14.60 -6.69
CA ALA A 23 -16.08 13.58 -5.89
C ALA A 23 -15.05 13.15 -4.83
N ALA A 24 -15.39 13.29 -3.55
CA ALA A 24 -14.54 12.82 -2.48
C ALA A 24 -14.31 11.33 -2.71
N ARG A 25 -13.08 10.95 -3.08
CA ARG A 25 -12.74 9.55 -3.31
C ARG A 25 -12.78 8.84 -1.97
N ALA A 26 -13.39 7.65 -1.92
CA ALA A 26 -13.29 6.80 -0.75
C ALA A 26 -11.81 6.49 -0.49
N LEU A 27 -11.39 6.60 0.77
CA LEU A 27 -10.04 6.24 1.21
C LEU A 27 -9.79 4.76 0.96
N GLU A 28 -8.57 4.44 0.52
CA GLU A 28 -8.12 3.05 0.42
C GLU A 28 -7.72 2.51 1.78
N ARG A 29 -7.47 1.20 1.83
CA ARG A 29 -6.96 0.54 3.04
C ARG A 29 -5.72 1.27 3.54
N LEU A 30 -5.75 1.64 4.82
CA LEU A 30 -4.68 2.36 5.53
C LEU A 30 -4.39 3.77 5.02
N GLU A 31 -5.13 4.33 4.06
CA GLU A 31 -4.99 5.73 3.70
C GLU A 31 -5.52 6.61 4.86
N PRO A 32 -4.70 7.52 5.44
CA PRO A 32 -5.17 8.37 6.52
C PRO A 32 -6.17 9.39 5.98
N ALA A 33 -7.25 9.65 6.73
CA ALA A 33 -8.25 10.66 6.34
C ALA A 33 -7.67 12.08 6.28
N GLU A 34 -6.64 12.34 7.09
CA GLU A 34 -5.90 13.59 7.14
C GLU A 34 -4.47 13.34 7.64
N GLY A 35 -3.54 14.23 7.27
CA GLY A 35 -2.15 14.18 7.73
C GLY A 35 -1.31 13.10 7.04
N CYS A 36 -0.25 12.67 7.72
CA CYS A 36 0.66 11.64 7.23
C CYS A 36 1.11 10.73 8.38
N TYR A 37 1.43 9.48 8.06
CA TYR A 37 2.09 8.61 9.03
C TYR A 37 3.57 8.96 9.14
N LEU A 38 4.06 9.03 10.38
CA LEU A 38 5.48 9.04 10.66
C LEU A 38 5.94 7.61 10.92
N GLY A 39 6.84 7.13 10.06
CA GLY A 39 7.38 5.78 10.10
C GLY A 39 8.87 5.74 10.43
N VAL A 40 9.36 4.56 10.78
CA VAL A 40 10.78 4.29 11.02
C VAL A 40 11.20 2.97 10.39
N SER A 41 12.41 2.93 9.85
CA SER A 41 13.17 1.68 9.66
C SER A 41 14.28 1.67 10.71
N LEU A 42 14.26 0.65 11.58
CA LEU A 42 15.15 0.62 12.73
C LEU A 42 16.52 0.06 12.33
N GLY A 43 17.59 0.66 12.87
CA GLY A 43 18.94 0.15 12.67
C GLY A 43 19.16 -1.18 13.41
N PRO A 44 20.20 -1.95 13.02
CA PRO A 44 20.55 -3.19 13.69
C PRO A 44 20.72 -3.02 15.21
N GLY A 45 20.07 -3.89 15.99
CA GLY A 45 20.14 -3.88 17.46
C GLY A 45 19.24 -2.86 18.16
N ASP A 46 18.46 -2.08 17.41
CA ASP A 46 17.46 -1.16 17.96
C ASP A 46 16.08 -1.84 18.11
N THR A 47 15.19 -1.24 18.92
CA THR A 47 13.82 -1.73 19.12
C THR A 47 12.83 -0.56 19.13
N SER A 48 11.55 -0.85 18.87
CA SER A 48 10.50 0.18 18.93
C SER A 48 10.45 0.88 20.30
N ASP A 49 10.64 0.13 21.39
CA ASP A 49 10.67 0.68 22.75
C ASP A 49 11.89 1.59 22.99
N ARG A 50 13.09 1.18 22.55
CA ARG A 50 14.30 2.00 22.67
C ARG A 50 14.20 3.27 21.83
N PHE A 51 13.70 3.16 20.60
CA PHE A 51 13.42 4.30 19.74
C PHE A 51 12.44 5.28 20.41
N SER A 52 11.31 4.76 20.91
CA SER A 52 10.28 5.57 21.56
C SER A 52 10.79 6.24 22.83
N ALA A 53 11.61 5.56 23.64
CA ALA A 53 12.22 6.11 24.83
C ALA A 53 13.20 7.26 24.53
N ARG A 54 13.96 7.16 23.42
CA ARG A 54 14.92 8.20 23.03
C ARG A 54 14.25 9.45 22.44
N LEU A 55 13.21 9.28 21.62
CA LEU A 55 12.60 10.39 20.87
C LEU A 55 11.28 10.90 21.45
N GLY A 56 10.72 10.21 22.45
CA GLY A 56 9.43 10.58 23.05
C GLY A 56 8.23 10.43 22.11
N LEU A 57 8.37 9.66 21.01
CA LEU A 57 7.32 9.44 20.02
C LEU A 57 7.20 7.97 19.66
N ARG A 58 5.99 7.50 19.38
CA ARG A 58 5.71 6.14 18.92
C ARG A 58 5.49 6.15 17.40
N PRO A 59 6.31 5.45 16.60
CA PRO A 59 6.11 5.38 15.15
C PRO A 59 4.75 4.78 14.81
N ALA A 60 4.04 5.42 13.87
CA ALA A 60 2.81 4.87 13.31
C ALA A 60 3.10 3.71 12.36
N VAL A 61 4.28 3.72 11.72
CA VAL A 61 4.71 2.70 10.76
C VAL A 61 6.11 2.21 11.14
N HIS A 62 6.32 0.89 11.13
CA HIS A 62 7.64 0.27 11.17
C HIS A 62 7.92 -0.37 9.82
N ALA A 63 9.11 -0.16 9.26
CA ALA A 63 9.47 -0.59 7.91
C ALA A 63 10.65 -1.56 7.92
N GLU A 64 10.53 -2.66 7.18
CA GLU A 64 11.58 -3.67 7.05
C GLU A 64 11.52 -4.37 5.67
N PHE A 65 12.63 -5.00 5.28
CA PHE A 65 12.85 -5.63 3.98
C PHE A 65 12.95 -7.15 4.10
N PHE A 66 12.35 -7.87 3.15
CA PHE A 66 12.32 -9.32 3.15
C PHE A 66 12.44 -9.87 1.73
N GLU A 67 13.31 -10.86 1.55
CA GLU A 67 13.38 -11.64 0.32
C GLU A 67 12.03 -12.31 0.02
N PHE A 68 11.63 -12.33 -1.24
CA PHE A 68 10.36 -12.88 -1.70
C PHE A 68 10.51 -13.73 -2.99
N PRO A 69 9.87 -14.90 -3.15
CA PRO A 69 9.11 -15.68 -2.17
C PRO A 69 9.88 -15.91 -0.86
N LEU A 70 9.14 -16.04 0.24
CA LEU A 70 9.75 -16.18 1.56
C LEU A 70 10.49 -17.52 1.68
N THR A 71 11.81 -17.47 1.82
CA THR A 71 12.59 -18.61 2.33
C THR A 71 12.26 -18.87 3.80
N ALA A 72 12.64 -20.03 4.34
CA ALA A 72 12.45 -20.32 5.77
C ALA A 72 13.12 -19.26 6.68
N GLY A 73 14.30 -18.78 6.28
CA GLY A 73 15.01 -17.70 6.97
C GLY A 73 14.28 -16.36 6.87
N SER A 74 13.90 -15.95 5.66
CA SER A 74 13.14 -14.70 5.43
C SER A 74 11.82 -14.70 6.20
N ARG A 75 11.09 -15.82 6.18
CA ARG A 75 9.87 -16.02 6.98
C ARG A 75 10.12 -15.88 8.48
N SER A 76 11.19 -16.50 9.01
CA SER A 76 11.53 -16.38 10.43
C SER A 76 11.80 -14.93 10.83
N ASN A 77 12.53 -14.19 10.00
CA ASN A 77 12.82 -12.77 10.25
C ASN A 77 11.56 -11.90 10.14
N LEU A 78 10.70 -12.16 9.16
CA LEU A 78 9.41 -11.49 9.02
C LEU A 78 8.53 -11.70 10.25
N MET A 79 8.45 -12.93 10.77
CA MET A 79 7.68 -13.20 11.98
C MET A 79 8.24 -12.46 13.21
N LYS A 80 9.57 -12.41 13.38
CA LYS A 80 10.19 -11.62 14.45
C LYS A 80 9.86 -10.14 14.35
N PHE A 81 9.91 -9.58 13.14
CA PHE A 81 9.52 -8.19 12.89
C PHE A 81 8.05 -7.95 13.25
N LEU A 82 7.15 -8.81 12.79
CA LEU A 82 5.72 -8.69 13.09
C LEU A 82 5.41 -8.84 14.58
N ASP A 83 6.11 -9.73 15.29
CA ASP A 83 5.98 -9.90 16.74
C ASP A 83 6.44 -8.66 17.53
N GLN A 84 7.36 -7.86 16.98
CA GLN A 84 7.75 -6.56 17.55
C GLN A 84 6.72 -5.46 17.25
N VAL A 85 6.15 -5.45 16.03
CA VAL A 85 5.20 -4.40 15.62
C VAL A 85 3.81 -4.60 16.22
N ARG A 86 3.29 -5.83 16.21
CA ARG A 86 1.92 -6.16 16.66
C ARG A 86 1.54 -5.60 18.04
N PRO A 87 2.33 -5.75 19.13
CA PRO A 87 1.95 -5.23 20.44
C PRO A 87 1.84 -3.69 20.49
N THR A 88 2.49 -2.98 19.57
CA THR A 88 2.39 -1.51 19.47
C THR A 88 1.12 -1.02 18.79
N LYS A 89 0.38 -1.93 18.11
CA LYS A 89 -0.75 -1.62 17.22
C LYS A 89 -0.40 -0.66 16.08
N SER A 90 0.88 -0.54 15.73
CA SER A 90 1.36 0.21 14.57
C SER A 90 1.18 -0.59 13.26
N ILE A 91 1.41 0.09 12.14
CA ILE A 91 1.40 -0.47 10.80
C ILE A 91 2.77 -1.09 10.49
N ALA A 92 2.80 -2.29 9.92
CA ALA A 92 4.01 -2.91 9.38
C ALA A 92 4.13 -2.61 7.88
N LEU A 93 5.13 -1.85 7.47
CA LEU A 93 5.54 -1.70 6.07
C LEU A 93 6.54 -2.81 5.72
N ILE A 94 6.05 -3.78 4.96
CA ILE A 94 6.82 -4.93 4.49
C ILE A 94 7.26 -4.65 3.06
N THR A 95 8.56 -4.52 2.83
CA THR A 95 9.12 -4.48 1.47
C THR A 95 9.47 -5.89 1.02
N LEU A 96 8.85 -6.36 -0.05
CA LEU A 96 9.10 -7.69 -0.63
C LEU A 96 10.07 -7.58 -1.80
N GLU A 97 11.20 -8.29 -1.71
CA GLU A 97 12.35 -8.18 -2.61
C GLU A 97 12.57 -9.48 -3.40
N PRO A 98 12.15 -9.55 -4.67
CA PRO A 98 12.27 -10.76 -5.45
C PRO A 98 13.67 -10.99 -6.03
N TYR A 99 14.64 -11.26 -5.16
CA TYR A 99 16.03 -11.55 -5.55
C TYR A 99 16.17 -12.80 -6.43
N ALA A 100 15.27 -13.78 -6.28
CA ALA A 100 15.18 -14.92 -7.19
C ALA A 100 14.57 -14.56 -8.57
N GLY A 101 14.18 -13.31 -8.79
CA GLY A 101 13.55 -12.82 -10.02
C GLY A 101 12.03 -12.86 -9.99
N LEU A 102 11.40 -12.00 -10.79
CA LEU A 102 9.93 -11.86 -10.84
C LEU A 102 9.22 -13.14 -11.32
N SER A 103 9.86 -13.98 -12.13
CA SER A 103 9.29 -15.26 -12.58
C SER A 103 9.04 -16.24 -11.44
N ASN A 104 9.79 -16.13 -10.34
CA ASN A 104 9.61 -16.96 -9.14
C ASN A 104 8.48 -16.45 -8.23
N VAL A 105 7.84 -15.32 -8.54
CA VAL A 105 6.64 -14.86 -7.85
C VAL A 105 5.43 -15.63 -8.38
N THR A 106 5.07 -16.69 -7.68
CA THR A 106 3.98 -17.61 -8.03
C THR A 106 2.67 -17.28 -7.30
N GLU A 107 1.58 -17.89 -7.77
CA GLU A 107 0.28 -17.86 -7.10
C GLU A 107 0.38 -18.44 -5.68
N GLU A 108 1.08 -19.57 -5.53
CA GLU A 108 1.30 -20.21 -4.22
C GLU A 108 2.01 -19.28 -3.24
N ALA A 109 3.13 -18.66 -3.65
CA ALA A 109 3.87 -17.73 -2.81
C ALA A 109 3.04 -16.50 -2.43
N SER A 110 2.24 -16.00 -3.36
CA SER A 110 1.38 -14.83 -3.16
C SER A 110 0.22 -15.13 -2.20
N LEU A 111 -0.41 -16.30 -2.35
CA LEU A 111 -1.47 -16.77 -1.46
C LEU A 111 -0.95 -17.06 -0.05
N ASP A 112 0.21 -17.71 0.06
CA ASP A 112 0.87 -18.00 1.33
C ASP A 112 1.19 -16.71 2.09
N PHE A 113 1.76 -15.72 1.42
CA PHE A 113 2.01 -14.40 2.02
C PHE A 113 0.71 -13.68 2.43
N ALA A 114 -0.34 -13.75 1.61
CA ALA A 114 -1.63 -13.14 1.95
C ALA A 114 -2.29 -13.80 3.17
N ARG A 115 -2.20 -15.13 3.31
CA ARG A 115 -2.65 -15.86 4.51
C ARG A 115 -1.84 -15.48 5.75
N LEU A 116 -0.54 -15.27 5.61
CA LEU A 116 0.29 -14.74 6.70
C LEU A 116 -0.20 -13.36 7.14
N CYS A 117 -0.47 -12.45 6.21
CA CYS A 117 -1.02 -11.12 6.51
C CYS A 117 -2.39 -11.21 7.19
N GLN A 118 -3.30 -12.05 6.68
CA GLN A 118 -4.60 -12.30 7.29
C GLN A 118 -4.46 -12.77 8.75
N ASN A 119 -3.54 -13.69 9.03
CA ASN A 119 -3.28 -14.17 10.39
C ASN A 119 -2.74 -13.05 11.32
N GLN A 120 -1.97 -12.11 10.80
CA GLN A 120 -1.55 -10.95 11.62
C GLN A 120 -2.71 -10.00 11.91
N GLU A 121 -3.64 -9.82 10.96
CA GLU A 121 -4.86 -9.05 11.18
C GLU A 121 -5.73 -9.66 12.29
N THR A 122 -5.93 -10.97 12.27
CA THR A 122 -6.71 -11.66 13.32
C THR A 122 -6.04 -11.59 14.69
N GLN A 123 -4.71 -11.46 14.72
CA GLN A 123 -3.94 -11.26 15.96
C GLN A 123 -3.85 -9.79 16.40
N GLY A 124 -4.44 -8.85 15.66
CA GLY A 124 -4.62 -7.46 16.10
C GLY A 124 -3.49 -6.50 15.74
N ILE A 125 -2.72 -6.77 14.68
CA ILE A 125 -1.79 -5.77 14.13
C ILE A 125 -2.55 -4.50 13.66
N GLY A 126 -1.91 -3.33 13.73
CA GLY A 126 -2.52 -2.06 13.31
C GLY A 126 -2.81 -1.98 11.81
N GLY A 127 -2.06 -2.73 11.01
CA GLY A 127 -2.23 -2.86 9.58
C GLY A 127 -0.94 -3.31 8.91
N ILE A 128 -1.00 -3.67 7.64
CA ILE A 128 0.17 -4.02 6.85
C ILE A 128 0.17 -3.23 5.54
N LEU A 129 1.28 -2.58 5.23
CA LEU A 129 1.56 -1.99 3.91
C LEU A 129 2.54 -2.91 3.18
N VAL A 130 2.17 -3.40 2.01
CA VAL A 130 3.00 -4.31 1.20
C VAL A 130 3.62 -3.52 0.05
N ARG A 131 4.92 -3.24 0.16
CA ARG A 131 5.71 -2.60 -0.89
C ARG A 131 6.43 -3.66 -1.72
N PHE A 132 5.75 -4.14 -2.76
CA PHE A 132 6.27 -5.20 -3.61
C PHE A 132 7.25 -4.68 -4.67
N ALA A 133 8.45 -5.30 -4.73
CA ALA A 133 9.47 -5.06 -5.76
C ALA A 133 9.72 -3.55 -6.00
N HIS A 134 10.06 -2.85 -4.92
CA HIS A 134 10.32 -1.41 -4.93
C HIS A 134 11.39 -1.01 -5.96
N GLU A 135 11.35 0.23 -6.42
CA GLU A 135 12.34 0.79 -7.36
C GLU A 135 12.49 0.00 -8.66
N MET A 136 11.42 -0.64 -9.13
CA MET A 136 11.40 -1.44 -10.36
C MET A 136 11.74 -0.65 -11.63
N ASN A 137 11.69 0.68 -11.58
CA ASN A 137 12.11 1.56 -12.67
C ASN A 137 13.63 1.77 -12.74
N GLY A 138 14.39 1.31 -11.74
CA GLY A 138 15.85 1.30 -11.75
C GLY A 138 16.46 0.14 -12.53
N ASN A 139 17.78 0.11 -12.65
CA ASN A 139 18.56 -0.95 -13.30
C ASN A 139 19.50 -1.71 -12.33
N TRP A 140 19.43 -1.41 -11.03
CA TRP A 140 20.27 -2.01 -9.99
C TRP A 140 19.68 -3.25 -9.32
N ASN A 141 18.37 -3.46 -9.45
CA ASN A 141 17.67 -4.61 -8.87
C ASN A 141 17.39 -5.70 -9.92
N PRO A 142 17.41 -6.99 -9.55
CA PRO A 142 17.13 -8.09 -10.49
C PRO A 142 15.68 -8.12 -10.98
N TRP A 143 14.77 -7.37 -10.35
CA TRP A 143 13.40 -7.15 -10.78
C TRP A 143 13.19 -5.85 -11.58
N GLY A 144 14.25 -5.06 -11.78
CA GLY A 144 14.22 -3.82 -12.54
C GLY A 144 14.04 -4.05 -14.04
N GLN A 145 13.66 -2.98 -14.76
CA GLN A 145 13.55 -2.93 -16.23
C GLN A 145 12.66 -4.02 -16.88
N GLN A 146 11.68 -4.56 -16.13
CA GLN A 146 10.77 -5.62 -16.58
C GLN A 146 9.31 -5.17 -16.48
N PRO A 147 8.87 -4.10 -17.18
CA PRO A 147 7.58 -3.45 -16.92
C PRO A 147 6.35 -4.33 -17.16
N ILE A 148 6.41 -5.26 -18.13
CA ILE A 148 5.30 -6.18 -18.41
C ILE A 148 5.17 -7.19 -17.26
N LEU A 149 6.26 -7.89 -16.95
CA LEU A 149 6.29 -8.90 -15.89
C LEU A 149 6.05 -8.28 -14.51
N TYR A 150 6.57 -7.08 -14.25
CA TYR A 150 6.30 -6.35 -13.02
C TYR A 150 4.81 -6.11 -12.81
N LYS A 151 4.11 -5.59 -13.83
CA LYS A 151 2.66 -5.34 -13.74
C LYS A 151 1.88 -6.63 -13.51
N GLU A 152 2.27 -7.73 -14.16
CA GLU A 152 1.67 -9.05 -13.94
C GLU A 152 1.82 -9.49 -12.48
N LYS A 153 3.05 -9.46 -11.94
CA LYS A 153 3.33 -9.95 -10.59
C LYS A 153 2.80 -9.01 -9.50
N PHE A 154 2.84 -7.70 -9.70
CA PHE A 154 2.23 -6.74 -8.80
C PHE A 154 0.72 -7.00 -8.67
N ARG A 155 0.03 -7.24 -9.79
CA ARG A 155 -1.40 -7.58 -9.80
C ARG A 155 -1.68 -8.91 -9.12
N LEU A 156 -0.84 -9.92 -9.34
CA LEU A 156 -0.97 -11.23 -8.69
C LEU A 156 -0.91 -11.10 -7.16
N VAL A 157 0.12 -10.44 -6.63
CA VAL A 157 0.25 -10.20 -5.18
C VAL A 157 -0.95 -9.38 -4.67
N ALA A 158 -1.32 -8.31 -5.37
CA ALA A 158 -2.46 -7.48 -5.01
C ALA A 158 -3.79 -8.24 -4.97
N GLN A 159 -4.03 -9.14 -5.92
CA GLN A 159 -5.24 -9.97 -5.97
C GLN A 159 -5.36 -10.86 -4.72
N HIS A 160 -4.29 -11.57 -4.35
CA HIS A 160 -4.31 -12.41 -3.15
C HIS A 160 -4.44 -11.58 -1.88
N ILE A 161 -3.75 -10.44 -1.78
CA ILE A 161 -3.88 -9.54 -0.63
C ILE A 161 -5.32 -9.03 -0.53
N HIS A 162 -5.91 -8.51 -1.60
CA HIS A 162 -7.27 -7.98 -1.57
C HIS A 162 -8.32 -9.03 -1.23
N ALA A 163 -8.16 -10.26 -1.74
CA ALA A 163 -9.10 -11.35 -1.52
C ALA A 163 -9.06 -11.94 -0.09
N ASN A 164 -7.91 -11.88 0.60
CA ASN A 164 -7.73 -12.57 1.88
C ASN A 164 -7.64 -11.64 3.10
N THR A 165 -7.46 -10.34 2.88
CA THR A 165 -7.18 -9.38 3.96
C THR A 165 -8.13 -8.19 3.93
N THR A 166 -8.28 -7.52 5.06
CA THR A 166 -9.15 -6.34 5.22
C THR A 166 -8.38 -5.08 5.60
N ARG A 167 -7.24 -5.22 6.26
CA ARG A 167 -6.38 -4.14 6.77
C ARG A 167 -4.93 -4.24 6.26
N THR A 168 -4.76 -4.88 5.10
CA THR A 168 -3.51 -4.93 4.36
C THR A 168 -3.68 -4.23 3.02
N ALA A 169 -2.80 -3.28 2.72
CA ALA A 169 -2.84 -2.48 1.50
C ALA A 169 -1.57 -2.66 0.67
N MET A 170 -1.70 -2.52 -0.64
CA MET A 170 -0.57 -2.52 -1.56
C MET A 170 0.03 -1.11 -1.68
N LEU A 171 1.36 -1.01 -1.69
CA LEU A 171 2.10 0.23 -1.89
C LEU A 171 2.99 0.11 -3.14
N TRP A 172 2.72 0.94 -4.15
CA TRP A 172 3.58 1.08 -5.32
C TRP A 172 4.68 2.11 -5.01
N GLY A 173 5.94 1.71 -5.15
CA GLY A 173 7.10 2.53 -4.72
C GLY A 173 8.21 2.60 -5.76
N PRO A 174 8.10 3.45 -6.80
CA PRO A 174 9.20 3.72 -7.75
C PRO A 174 10.36 4.47 -7.08
N SER A 175 11.54 4.39 -7.68
CA SER A 175 12.66 5.30 -7.39
C SER A 175 12.46 6.64 -8.08
N TYR A 176 13.06 7.71 -7.53
CA TYR A 176 13.13 9.01 -8.20
C TYR A 176 13.92 8.91 -9.50
N GLY A 177 13.54 9.69 -10.51
CA GLY A 177 14.15 9.73 -11.83
C GLY A 177 14.61 11.12 -12.21
#